data_AF-A0A1J3DN31-F1
#
_entry.id   AF-A0A1J3DN31-F1
#
_cell.length_a   1.000
_cell.length_b   1.000
_cell.length_c   1.000
_cell.angle_alpha   90.00
_cell.angle_beta   90.00
_cell.angle_gamma   90.00
#
_symmetry.space_group_name_H-M   'P 1'
#
loop_
_entity.id
_entity.type
_entity.pdbx_description
1 polymer ?
#
loop_
_entity_poly.entity_id
_entity_poly.type
_entity_poly.pdbx_seq_one_letter_code
_entity_poly.pdbx_strand_id
1 'polypeptide(L)'
;LKFFLGIEVSRNKSGFYLSQRKYALDIISETGLLAAKPAAFPLEENHKLALTTSTLLSDPTPYRRLVGRFIYLAATRPDLAF
;
A
#
# COMPACT_ATOMS: atom_id res chain seq x y z
N LEU A 1 -10.51 7.25 -18.40
CA LEU A 1 -10.36 7.07 -16.94
C LEU A 1 -10.43 8.43 -16.28
N LYS A 2 -11.17 8.55 -15.17
CA LYS A 2 -11.11 9.74 -14.30
C LYS A 2 -10.42 9.34 -13.01
N PHE A 3 -9.54 10.21 -12.50
CA PHE A 3 -8.81 10.00 -11.25
C PHE A 3 -9.31 11.01 -10.22
N PHE A 4 -9.57 10.56 -9.00
CA PHE A 4 -9.84 11.44 -7.87
C PHE A 4 -9.23 10.84 -6.60
N LEU A 5 -8.35 11.59 -5.94
CA LEU A 5 -7.63 11.15 -4.73
C LEU A 5 -6.87 9.82 -4.86
N GLY A 6 -6.47 9.40 -6.06
CA GLY A 6 -5.83 8.10 -6.28
C GLY A 6 -6.80 6.94 -6.52
N ILE A 7 -8.11 7.22 -6.60
CA ILE A 7 -9.13 6.29 -7.08
C ILE A 7 -9.35 6.51 -8.58
N GLU A 8 -9.23 5.42 -9.33
CA GLU A 8 -9.58 5.29 -10.72
C GLU A 8 -11.04 4.91 -10.87
N VAL A 9 -11.78 5.72 -11.64
CA VAL A 9 -13.17 5.44 -11.99
C VAL A 9 -13.24 5.10 -13.48
N SER A 10 -13.79 3.92 -13.77
CA SER A 10 -14.15 3.50 -15.11
C SER A 10 -15.64 3.15 -15.16
N ARG A 11 -16.28 3.37 -16.32
CA ARG A 11 -17.70 3.11 -16.53
C ARG A 11 -17.85 2.09 -17.65
N ASN A 12 -18.66 1.07 -17.43
CA ASN A 12 -19.07 0.11 -18.46
C ASN A 12 -20.60 0.07 -18.56
N LYS A 13 -21.14 -0.78 -19.44
CA LYS A 13 -22.61 -0.94 -19.60
C LYS A 13 -23.30 -1.45 -18.33
N SER A 14 -22.56 -2.11 -17.44
CA SER A 14 -23.05 -2.71 -16.20
C SER A 14 -22.95 -1.78 -14.98
N GLY A 15 -22.25 -0.65 -15.07
CA GLY A 15 -22.10 0.30 -13.98
C GLY A 15 -20.74 0.97 -13.91
N PHE A 16 -20.31 1.30 -12.70
CA PHE A 16 -19.01 1.89 -12.39
C PHE A 16 -18.09 0.86 -11.76
N TYR A 17 -16.82 0.90 -12.16
CA TYR A 17 -15.74 0.13 -11.57
C TYR A 17 -14.72 1.09 -10.97
N LEU A 18 -14.47 0.91 -9.67
CA LEU A 18 -13.52 1.68 -8.88
C LEU A 18 -12.26 0.85 -8.65
N SER A 19 -11.09 1.46 -8.81
CA SER A 19 -9.81 0.81 -8.57
C SER A 19 -8.81 1.78 -7.94
N GLN A 20 -7.85 1.28 -7.16
CA GLN A 20 -6.68 2.03 -6.70
C GLN A 20 -5.38 1.41 -7.23
N ARG A 21 -5.44 0.68 -8.36
CA ARG A 21 -4.30 -0.07 -8.90
C ARG A 21 -3.09 0.84 -9.17
N LYS A 22 -3.29 1.99 -9.81
CA LYS A 22 -2.20 2.95 -10.07
C LYS A 22 -1.61 3.44 -8.76
N TYR A 23 -2.45 3.79 -7.79
CA TYR A 23 -1.98 4.25 -6.49
C TYR A 23 -1.11 3.21 -5.76
N ALA A 24 -1.50 1.93 -5.82
CA ALA A 24 -0.69 0.83 -5.30
C ALA A 24 0.65 0.67 -6.03
N LEU A 25 0.64 0.76 -7.37
CA LEU A 25 1.87 0.72 -8.17
C LEU A 25 2.81 1.89 -7.89
N ASP A 26 2.26 3.09 -7.66
CA ASP A 26 3.05 4.27 -7.29
C ASP A 26 3.74 4.08 -5.93
N ILE A 27 3.07 3.45 -4.94
CA ILE A 27 3.71 3.08 -3.65
C ILE A 27 4.89 2.12 -3.88
N ILE A 28 4.66 1.08 -4.69
CA ILE A 28 5.69 0.06 -5.00
C ILE A 28 6.87 0.71 -5.75
N SER A 29 6.60 1.64 -6.67
CA SER A 29 7.62 2.38 -7.39
C SER A 29 8.43 3.29 -6.48
N GLU A 30 7.80 4.07 -5.62
CA GLU A 30 8.48 5.00 -4.71
C GLU A 30 9.34 4.28 -3.67
N THR A 31 8.97 3.06 -3.29
CA THR A 31 9.75 2.21 -2.38
C THR A 31 10.82 1.38 -3.09
N GLY A 32 10.93 1.47 -4.42
CA GLY A 32 11.92 0.72 -5.19
C GLY A 32 11.63 -0.78 -5.34
N LEU A 33 10.38 -1.20 -5.12
CA LEU A 33 9.97 -2.61 -5.06
C LEU A 33 9.33 -3.13 -6.37
N LEU A 34 9.39 -2.40 -7.50
CA LEU A 34 8.75 -2.81 -8.75
C LEU A 34 9.23 -4.16 -9.29
N ALA A 35 10.52 -4.47 -9.10
CA ALA A 35 11.12 -5.74 -9.53
C ALA A 35 11.23 -6.75 -8.37
N ALA A 36 10.62 -6.46 -7.22
CA ALA A 36 10.65 -7.37 -6.09
C ALA A 36 9.91 -8.67 -6.44
N LYS A 37 10.48 -9.80 -6.01
CA LYS A 37 9.83 -11.10 -6.15
C LYS A 37 8.53 -11.10 -5.34
N PRO A 38 7.38 -11.52 -5.92
CA PRO A 38 6.15 -11.65 -5.16
C PRO A 38 6.32 -12.62 -3.99
N ALA A 39 5.76 -12.27 -2.84
CA ALA A 39 5.64 -13.20 -1.73
C ALA A 39 4.57 -14.26 -2.07
N ALA A 40 4.89 -15.53 -1.88
CA ALA A 40 3.95 -16.62 -2.14
C ALA A 40 2.85 -16.72 -1.08
N PHE A 41 3.13 -16.23 0.13
CA PHE A 41 2.23 -16.25 1.28
C PHE A 41 2.22 -14.86 1.92
N PRO A 42 1.08 -14.42 2.47
CA PRO A 42 1.03 -13.21 3.27
C PRO A 42 1.93 -13.34 4.51
N LEU A 43 2.35 -12.20 5.06
CA LEU A 43 3.01 -12.18 6.37
C LEU A 43 2.03 -12.69 7.44
N GLU A 44 2.56 -13.42 8.42
CA GLU A 44 1.77 -13.90 9.56
C GLU A 44 1.14 -12.72 10.33
N GLU A 45 -0.13 -12.84 10.71
CA GLU A 45 -0.81 -11.84 11.54
C GLU A 45 -0.13 -11.78 12.92
N ASN A 46 0.06 -10.58 13.47
CA ASN A 46 0.76 -10.37 14.74
C ASN A 46 2.21 -10.90 14.75
N HIS A 47 2.86 -10.99 13.58
CA HIS A 47 4.25 -11.41 13.47
C HIS A 47 5.13 -10.57 14.41
N LYS A 48 5.74 -11.23 15.39
CA LYS A 48 6.62 -10.56 16.35
C LYS A 48 7.94 -10.22 15.66
N LEU A 49 8.04 -8.96 15.24
CA LEU A 49 9.33 -8.41 14.80
C LEU A 49 10.32 -8.52 15.95
N ALA A 50 11.57 -8.85 15.63
CA ALA A 50 12.64 -8.94 16.62
C ALA A 50 12.74 -7.60 17.37
N LEU A 51 12.71 -7.66 18.70
CA LEU A 51 12.93 -6.49 19.56
C LEU A 51 14.35 -6.00 19.33
N THR A 52 14.47 -4.94 18.54
CA THR A 52 15.74 -4.37 18.16
C THR A 52 16.07 -3.23 19.12
N THR A 53 17.27 -3.26 19.71
CA THR A 53 17.78 -2.19 20.59
C THR A 53 18.40 -1.02 19.80
N SER A 54 18.13 -0.96 18.49
CA SER A 54 18.69 0.06 17.61
C SER A 54 18.11 1.43 17.95
N THR A 55 18.88 2.45 17.60
CA THR A 55 18.40 3.83 17.64
C THR A 55 17.18 4.00 16.75
N LEU A 56 16.26 4.87 17.17
CA LEU A 56 15.12 5.27 16.35
C LEU A 56 15.59 5.88 15.03
N LEU A 57 14.72 5.83 14.02
CA LEU A 57 14.96 6.53 12.75
C LEU A 57 15.18 8.02 13.03
N SER A 58 16.30 8.56 12.57
CA SER A 58 16.60 10.00 12.69
C SER A 58 15.56 10.86 11.99
N ASP A 59 14.99 10.37 10.88
CA ASP A 59 13.82 10.96 10.22
C ASP A 59 12.73 9.89 10.05
N PRO A 60 11.61 9.96 10.80
CA PRO A 60 10.50 9.04 10.68
C PRO A 60 9.55 9.38 9.52
N THR A 61 9.76 10.49 8.80
CA THR A 61 8.82 11.00 7.79
C THR A 61 8.54 10.01 6.66
N PRO A 62 9.53 9.34 6.05
CA PRO A 62 9.29 8.37 4.98
C PRO A 62 8.43 7.20 5.46
N TYR A 63 8.71 6.71 6.67
CA TYR A 63 7.95 5.63 7.28
C TYR A 63 6.50 6.03 7.55
N ARG A 64 6.28 7.18 8.21
CA ARG A 64 4.92 7.69 8.51
C ARG A 64 4.12 7.97 7.24
N ARG A 65 4.76 8.51 6.21
CA ARG A 65 4.13 8.71 4.90
C ARG A 65 3.69 7.37 4.31
N LEU A 66 4.54 6.36 4.33
CA LEU A 66 4.22 5.03 3.80
C LEU A 66 3.05 4.39 4.54
N VAL A 67 3.05 4.43 5.88
CA VAL A 67 1.93 3.95 6.71
C VAL A 67 0.62 4.66 6.35
N GLY A 68 0.64 5.99 6.21
CA GLY A 68 -0.55 6.75 5.78
C GLY A 68 -1.08 6.34 4.40
N ARG A 69 -0.19 6.03 3.45
CA ARG A 69 -0.58 5.51 2.13
C ARG A 69 -1.20 4.12 2.20
N PHE A 70 -0.70 3.24 3.08
CA PHE A 70 -1.29 1.92 3.28
C PHE A 70 -2.67 1.99 3.94
N ILE A 71 -2.86 2.86 4.92
CA ILE A 71 -4.19 3.13 5.51
C ILE A 71 -5.18 3.58 4.43
N TYR A 72 -4.76 4.46 3.53
CA TYR A 72 -5.60 4.90 2.41
C TYR A 72 -5.91 3.76 1.41
N LEU A 73 -4.93 2.90 1.13
CA LEU A 73 -5.10 1.75 0.23
C LEU A 73 -6.03 0.68 0.82
N ALA A 74 -6.07 0.53 2.14
CA ALA A 74 -6.94 -0.42 2.84
C ALA A 74 -8.43 -0.20 2.54
N ALA A 75 -8.83 1.01 2.12
CA ALA A 75 -10.21 1.29 1.69
C ALA A 75 -10.68 0.43 0.51
N THR A 76 -9.78 0.00 -0.39
CA THR A 76 -10.10 -0.92 -1.49
C THR A 76 -9.44 -2.30 -1.37
N ARG A 77 -8.53 -2.45 -0.40
CA ARG A 77 -7.79 -3.69 -0.10
C ARG A 77 -7.90 -4.01 1.41
N PRO A 78 -9.07 -4.47 1.88
CA PRO A 78 -9.28 -4.76 3.30
C PRO A 78 -8.44 -5.93 3.82
N ASP A 79 -7.80 -6.68 2.93
CA ASP A 79 -6.85 -7.74 3.22
C ASP A 79 -5.45 -7.23 3.63
N LEU A 80 -5.20 -5.92 3.52
CA LEU A 80 -3.98 -5.31 4.06
C LEU A 80 -4.16 -5.03 5.56
N ALA A 81 -3.40 -5.73 6.41
CA ALA A 81 -3.24 -5.41 7.82
C ALA A 81 -2.01 -4.52 8.05
N PHE A 82 -2.09 -3.57 8.98
CA PHE A 82 -1.00 -2.67 9.39
C PHE A 82 -0.98 -2.49 10.91
#